data_AF-A0A075AX43-F1
#
_entry.id   AF-A0A075AX43-F1
#
_cell.length_a   1.000
_cell.length_b   1.000
_cell.length_c   1.000
_cell.angle_alpha   90.00
_cell.angle_beta   90.00
_cell.angle_gamma   90.00
#
_symmetry.space_group_name_H-M   'P 1'
#
loop_
_entity.id
_entity.type
_entity.pdbx_description
1 polymer ?
#
loop_
_entity_poly.entity_id
_entity_poly.type
_entity_poly.pdbx_seq_one_letter_code
_entity_poly.pdbx_strand_id
1 'polypeptide(L)'
;MTPDHCFYCFEILSNHLNGDSPPTEPQFENSKNTSAFNDSRFSPITVEEISHLSCAVSILDDFEDDLKWDNWDVGIHGIKINYKSHSATYLPEVAHNQGWTKYETIVSLLKKAGYYGHINVKVLASLSLVRYQSRKHEAHYQEWVNSYQQ
;
A
#
# COMPACT_ATOMS: atom_id res chain seq x y z
N MET A 1 -1.03 -6.00 17.73
CA MET A 1 -1.55 -5.01 16.77
C MET A 1 -2.43 -5.76 15.79
N THR A 2 -3.71 -5.46 15.87
CA THR A 2 -4.85 -6.37 15.71
C THR A 2 -5.74 -5.91 14.54
N PRO A 3 -6.80 -6.66 14.17
CA PRO A 3 -7.82 -6.27 13.17
C PRO A 3 -8.36 -4.83 13.28
N ASP A 4 -8.13 -4.16 14.42
CA ASP A 4 -8.50 -2.80 14.80
C ASP A 4 -8.27 -1.74 13.71
N HIS A 5 -7.17 -1.78 12.95
CA HIS A 5 -6.99 -0.82 11.85
C HIS A 5 -7.98 -1.05 10.69
N CYS A 6 -8.25 -2.31 10.34
CA CYS A 6 -9.20 -2.64 9.28
C CYS A 6 -10.63 -2.35 9.75
N PHE A 7 -10.92 -2.59 11.03
CA PHE A 7 -12.21 -2.28 11.65
C PHE A 7 -12.47 -0.78 11.76
N TYR A 8 -11.46 0.02 12.09
CA TYR A 8 -11.57 1.48 12.05
C TYR A 8 -11.92 2.01 10.65
N CYS A 9 -11.36 1.41 9.58
CA CYS A 9 -11.75 1.76 8.21
C CYS A 9 -13.23 1.48 7.95
N PHE A 10 -13.77 0.35 8.42
CA PHE A 10 -15.21 0.06 8.29
C PHE A 10 -16.09 0.98 9.11
N GLU A 11 -15.69 1.39 10.32
CA GLU A 11 -16.43 2.37 11.12
C GLU A 11 -16.53 3.73 10.43
N ILE A 12 -15.42 4.21 9.86
CA ILE A 12 -15.40 5.46 9.08
C ILE A 12 -16.34 5.36 7.88
N LEU A 13 -16.31 4.23 7.16
CA LEU A 13 -17.19 4.00 6.01
C LEU A 13 -18.67 3.97 6.43
N SER A 14 -18.99 3.22 7.48
CA SER A 14 -20.35 3.06 8.01
C SER A 14 -20.92 4.40 8.49
N ASN A 15 -20.18 5.14 9.31
CA ASN A 15 -20.65 6.43 9.85
C ASN A 15 -20.84 7.45 8.73
N HIS A 16 -19.92 7.52 7.77
CA HIS A 16 -20.07 8.43 6.62
C HIS A 16 -21.32 8.14 5.80
N LEU A 17 -21.59 6.85 5.53
CA LEU A 17 -22.72 6.42 4.71
C LEU A 17 -24.07 6.56 5.44
N ASN A 18 -24.09 6.47 6.77
CA ASN A 18 -25.28 6.70 7.59
C ASN A 18 -25.49 8.17 7.96
N GLY A 19 -24.53 9.06 7.67
CA GLY A 19 -24.59 10.48 8.04
C GLY A 19 -24.24 10.75 9.52
N ASP A 20 -23.60 9.80 10.19
CA ASP A 20 -23.13 9.91 11.57
C ASP A 20 -21.77 10.62 11.64
N SER A 21 -21.44 11.13 12.83
CA SER A 21 -20.11 11.69 13.09
C SER A 21 -19.02 10.61 13.01
N PRO A 22 -17.82 10.91 12.46
CA PRO A 22 -16.74 9.95 12.40
C PRO A 22 -16.30 9.49 13.81
N PRO A 23 -15.88 8.22 13.97
CA PRO A 23 -15.30 7.75 15.23
C PRO A 23 -14.07 8.57 15.61
N THR A 24 -13.73 8.56 16.90
CA THR A 24 -12.49 9.21 17.36
C THR A 24 -11.29 8.49 16.76
N GLU A 25 -10.36 9.26 16.18
CA GLU A 25 -9.15 8.69 15.57
C GLU A 25 -8.33 7.98 16.66
N PRO A 26 -8.02 6.68 16.49
CA PRO A 26 -7.12 5.98 17.39
C PRO A 26 -5.72 6.60 17.28
N GLN A 27 -4.92 6.49 18.34
CA GLN A 27 -3.52 6.92 18.26
C GLN A 27 -2.71 5.95 17.41
N PHE A 28 -2.79 6.11 16.09
CA PHE A 28 -1.95 5.41 15.14
C PHE A 28 -0.75 6.30 14.85
N GLU A 29 0.47 5.79 15.09
CA GLU A 29 1.69 6.60 15.06
C GLU A 29 2.01 7.26 13.71
N ASN A 30 1.25 7.05 12.62
CA ASN A 30 1.53 7.66 11.31
C ASN A 30 0.33 7.86 10.35
N SER A 31 -0.93 7.98 10.81
CA SER A 31 -2.08 8.12 9.90
C SER A 31 -2.26 9.54 9.35
N LYS A 32 -1.75 9.80 8.13
CA LYS A 32 -2.30 10.87 7.28
C LYS A 32 -3.49 10.30 6.49
N ASN A 33 -4.70 10.68 6.92
CA ASN A 33 -5.98 10.36 6.30
C ASN A 33 -5.95 10.53 4.76
N THR A 34 -5.86 9.41 4.04
CA THR A 34 -6.21 9.32 2.62
C THR A 34 -7.39 8.36 2.52
N SER A 35 -8.58 8.94 2.59
CA SER A 35 -9.85 8.22 2.67
C SER A 35 -10.23 7.54 1.35
N ALA A 36 -10.90 6.40 1.44
CA ALA A 36 -11.59 5.73 0.34
C ALA A 36 -12.59 6.63 -0.41
N PHE A 37 -13.08 7.70 0.25
CA PHE A 37 -14.04 8.65 -0.34
C PHE A 37 -13.41 9.72 -1.24
N ASN A 38 -12.08 9.83 -1.27
CA ASN A 38 -11.38 10.89 -2.00
C ASN A 38 -10.54 10.36 -3.16
N ASP A 39 -10.82 9.14 -3.63
CA ASP A 39 -10.18 8.54 -4.80
C ASP A 39 -11.04 8.75 -6.05
N SER A 40 -10.75 9.83 -6.80
CA SER A 40 -11.51 10.21 -8.00
C SER A 40 -11.43 9.21 -9.16
N ARG A 41 -10.61 8.15 -9.03
CA ARG A 41 -10.50 7.08 -10.03
C ARG A 41 -11.69 6.12 -9.97
N PHE A 42 -12.44 6.12 -8.88
CA PHE A 42 -13.58 5.22 -8.64
C PHE A 42 -14.83 6.02 -8.28
N SER A 43 -16.00 5.46 -8.60
CA SER A 43 -17.26 6.00 -8.09
C SER A 43 -17.32 5.86 -6.56
N PRO A 44 -18.01 6.77 -5.86
CA PRO A 44 -18.22 6.63 -4.42
C PRO A 44 -18.90 5.29 -4.09
N ILE A 45 -18.44 4.65 -3.01
CA ILE A 45 -18.99 3.40 -2.48
C ILE A 45 -20.44 3.63 -2.02
N THR A 46 -21.36 2.73 -2.36
CA THR A 46 -22.76 2.76 -1.89
C THR A 46 -22.98 1.91 -0.64
N VAL A 47 -24.12 2.11 0.03
CA VAL A 47 -24.49 1.36 1.25
C VAL A 47 -24.60 -0.15 0.98
N GLU A 48 -25.15 -0.52 -0.18
CA GLU A 48 -25.33 -1.91 -0.58
C GLU A 48 -24.01 -2.64 -0.83
N GLU A 49 -22.99 -1.90 -1.27
CA GLU A 49 -21.66 -2.43 -1.55
C GLU A 49 -20.88 -2.77 -0.28
N ILE A 50 -21.14 -2.07 0.83
CA ILE A 50 -20.41 -2.24 2.11
C ILE A 50 -20.33 -3.73 2.50
N SER A 51 -21.44 -4.45 2.41
CA SER A 51 -21.54 -5.84 2.84
C SER A 51 -20.61 -6.81 2.10
N HIS A 52 -20.12 -6.40 0.93
CA HIS A 52 -19.24 -7.19 0.07
C HIS A 52 -17.77 -6.71 0.11
N LEU A 53 -17.45 -5.67 0.87
CA LEU A 53 -16.11 -5.10 0.92
C LEU A 53 -15.17 -5.92 1.82
N SER A 54 -13.90 -5.98 1.41
CA SER A 54 -12.79 -6.25 2.31
C SER A 54 -11.92 -5.01 2.46
N CYS A 55 -11.42 -4.80 3.67
CA CYS A 55 -10.46 -3.74 3.97
C CYS A 55 -9.11 -4.38 4.24
N ALA A 56 -8.06 -3.90 3.57
CA ALA A 56 -6.70 -4.36 3.80
C ALA A 56 -5.78 -3.20 4.20
N VAL A 57 -5.02 -3.43 5.26
CA VAL A 57 -3.98 -2.52 5.77
C VAL A 57 -2.64 -3.22 5.66
N SER A 58 -1.69 -2.58 4.99
CA SER A 58 -0.31 -3.05 4.91
C SER A 58 0.57 -2.20 5.82
N ILE A 59 1.13 -2.83 6.85
CA ILE A 59 2.13 -2.19 7.73
C ILE A 59 3.49 -2.44 7.10
N LEU A 60 4.25 -1.36 6.93
CA LEU A 60 5.60 -1.42 6.37
C LEU A 60 6.62 -1.34 7.51
N ASP A 61 7.56 -2.27 7.56
CA ASP A 61 8.63 -2.35 8.56
C ASP A 61 9.97 -2.74 7.93
N ASP A 62 11.03 -2.82 8.75
CA ASP A 62 12.38 -3.24 8.36
C ASP A 62 12.95 -2.48 7.15
N PHE A 63 12.87 -1.15 7.21
CA PHE A 63 13.41 -0.29 6.16
C PHE A 63 14.95 -0.32 6.16
N GLU A 64 15.53 -0.63 5.00
CA GLU A 64 16.97 -0.54 4.74
C GLU A 64 17.20 0.29 3.47
N ASP A 65 18.04 1.32 3.56
CA ASP A 65 18.29 2.30 2.51
C ASP A 65 19.70 2.20 1.91
N ASP A 66 19.93 3.03 0.88
CA ASP A 66 21.17 3.11 0.10
C ASP A 66 21.67 1.77 -0.47
N LEU A 67 20.72 0.91 -0.86
CA LEU A 67 21.01 -0.40 -1.42
C LEU A 67 21.24 -0.33 -2.93
N LYS A 68 22.01 -1.31 -3.43
CA LYS A 68 22.10 -1.58 -4.87
C LYS A 68 20.75 -2.04 -5.42
N TRP A 69 20.53 -1.77 -6.71
CA TRP A 69 19.26 -2.04 -7.40
C TRP A 69 18.75 -3.49 -7.31
N ASP A 70 19.63 -4.46 -7.07
CA ASP A 70 19.33 -5.89 -7.01
C ASP A 70 19.36 -6.49 -5.59
N ASN A 71 19.63 -5.68 -4.57
CA ASN A 71 19.75 -6.12 -3.17
C ASN A 71 18.40 -6.17 -2.43
N TRP A 72 17.48 -6.97 -2.94
CA TRP A 72 16.16 -7.24 -2.38
C TRP A 72 15.66 -8.57 -2.95
N ASP A 73 14.56 -9.13 -2.47
CA ASP A 73 14.09 -10.46 -2.90
C ASP A 73 12.63 -10.39 -3.31
N VAL A 74 12.34 -10.96 -4.48
CA VAL A 74 11.00 -10.94 -5.08
C VAL A 74 10.04 -11.73 -4.20
N GLY A 75 8.89 -11.12 -3.87
CA GLY A 75 7.88 -11.72 -3.01
C GLY A 75 8.15 -11.59 -1.51
N ILE A 76 9.33 -11.07 -1.11
CA ILE A 76 9.68 -10.82 0.29
C ILE A 76 9.71 -9.32 0.55
N HIS A 77 10.43 -8.58 -0.30
CA HIS A 77 10.71 -7.18 -0.07
C HIS A 77 9.86 -6.28 -0.96
N GLY A 78 9.25 -5.27 -0.36
CA GLY A 78 8.79 -4.08 -1.05
C GLY A 78 9.98 -3.17 -1.31
N ILE A 79 9.91 -2.39 -2.38
CA ILE A 79 11.01 -1.53 -2.80
C ILE A 79 10.53 -0.13 -3.16
N LYS A 80 11.32 0.87 -2.76
CA LYS A 80 11.22 2.24 -3.23
C LYS A 80 12.51 2.58 -3.94
N ILE A 81 12.40 3.08 -5.17
CA ILE A 81 13.54 3.56 -5.93
C ILE A 81 13.61 5.08 -5.90
N ASN A 82 14.82 5.62 -5.91
CA ASN A 82 15.08 7.02 -6.13
C ASN A 82 16.14 7.15 -7.22
N TYR A 83 15.79 7.88 -8.29
CA TYR A 83 16.71 8.18 -9.39
C TYR A 83 16.47 9.61 -9.86
N LYS A 84 17.43 10.51 -9.60
CA LYS A 84 17.28 11.96 -9.82
C LYS A 84 16.01 12.48 -9.12
N SER A 85 15.10 13.11 -9.86
CA SER A 85 13.80 13.60 -9.37
C SER A 85 12.68 12.56 -9.47
N HIS A 86 12.98 11.30 -9.82
CA HIS A 86 12.01 10.24 -10.00
C HIS A 86 12.02 9.29 -8.80
N SER A 87 10.85 9.06 -8.20
CA SER A 87 10.67 8.03 -7.19
C SER A 87 9.37 7.28 -7.40
N ALA A 88 9.39 5.99 -7.10
CA ALA A 88 8.22 5.13 -7.11
C ALA A 88 8.43 3.97 -6.16
N THR A 89 7.33 3.39 -5.72
CA THR A 89 7.30 2.30 -4.74
C THR A 89 6.44 1.15 -5.26
N TYR A 90 6.88 -0.08 -4.98
CA TYR A 90 6.07 -1.29 -5.08
C TYR A 90 6.10 -2.08 -3.78
N LEU A 91 4.94 -2.62 -3.42
CA LEU A 91 4.77 -3.56 -2.31
C LEU A 91 5.37 -4.94 -2.67
N PRO A 92 5.72 -5.79 -1.68
CA PRO A 92 6.36 -7.09 -1.91
C PRO A 92 5.66 -7.98 -2.95
N GLU A 93 4.32 -7.95 -2.96
CA GLU A 93 3.49 -8.80 -3.80
C GLU A 93 3.49 -8.40 -5.28
N VAL A 94 3.81 -7.15 -5.61
CA VAL A 94 3.62 -6.63 -6.98
C VAL A 94 4.51 -7.37 -7.98
N ALA A 95 5.82 -7.46 -7.69
CA ALA A 95 6.77 -8.13 -8.58
C ALA A 95 6.47 -9.63 -8.69
N HIS A 96 6.15 -10.27 -7.57
CA HIS A 96 5.81 -11.68 -7.50
C HIS A 96 4.56 -12.01 -8.33
N ASN A 97 3.47 -11.26 -8.14
CA ASN A 97 2.20 -11.53 -8.80
C ASN A 97 2.26 -11.29 -10.32
N GLN A 98 3.15 -10.42 -10.77
CA GLN A 98 3.40 -10.20 -12.20
C GLN A 98 4.40 -11.20 -12.80
N GLY A 99 5.05 -12.02 -11.97
CA GLY A 99 6.14 -12.91 -12.41
C GLY A 99 7.37 -12.15 -12.90
N TRP A 100 7.59 -10.92 -12.43
CA TRP A 100 8.71 -10.10 -12.87
C TRP A 100 10.02 -10.48 -12.19
N THR A 101 11.10 -10.44 -12.96
CA THR A 101 12.47 -10.45 -12.44
C THR A 101 12.79 -9.12 -11.73
N LYS A 102 13.90 -9.09 -10.97
CA LYS A 102 14.38 -7.86 -10.33
C LYS A 102 14.59 -6.74 -11.36
N TYR A 103 15.17 -7.06 -12.51
CA TYR A 103 15.43 -6.09 -13.58
C TYR A 103 14.12 -5.54 -14.17
N GLU A 104 13.18 -6.40 -14.53
CA GLU A 104 11.88 -5.98 -15.07
C GLU A 104 11.10 -5.11 -14.08
N THR A 105 11.19 -5.44 -12.78
CA THR A 105 10.58 -4.65 -11.71
C THR A 105 11.17 -3.24 -11.64
N ILE A 106 12.51 -3.11 -11.69
CA ILE A 106 13.16 -1.79 -11.69
C ILE A 106 12.82 -0.98 -12.94
N VAL A 107 12.78 -1.63 -14.11
CA VAL A 107 12.37 -0.97 -15.37
C VAL A 107 10.93 -0.45 -15.26
N SER A 108 10.03 -1.26 -14.72
CA SER A 108 8.63 -0.88 -14.50
C SER A 108 8.50 0.27 -13.50
N LEU A 109 9.25 0.23 -12.39
CA LEU A 109 9.27 1.29 -11.39
C LEU A 109 9.80 2.61 -11.94
N LEU A 110 10.87 2.59 -12.74
CA LEU A 110 11.41 3.79 -13.36
C LEU A 110 10.37 4.44 -14.29
N LYS A 111 9.68 3.64 -15.11
CA LYS A 111 8.57 4.13 -15.95
C LYS A 111 7.43 4.70 -15.10
N LYS A 112 7.05 4.00 -14.03
CA LYS A 112 6.02 4.46 -13.07
C LYS A 112 6.41 5.77 -12.39
N ALA A 113 7.70 5.97 -12.12
CA ALA A 113 8.26 7.22 -11.58
C ALA A 113 8.37 8.34 -12.63
N GLY A 114 7.99 8.09 -13.89
CA GLY A 114 8.01 9.04 -14.99
C GLY A 114 9.32 9.11 -15.76
N TYR A 115 10.25 8.17 -15.56
CA TYR A 115 11.49 8.08 -16.32
C TYR A 115 11.33 7.15 -17.52
N TYR A 116 11.47 7.70 -18.73
CA TYR A 116 11.34 6.98 -20.00
C TYR A 116 12.65 6.91 -20.81
N GLY A 117 13.78 7.27 -20.18
CA GLY A 117 15.09 7.22 -20.83
C GLY A 117 15.64 5.80 -20.99
N HIS A 118 16.75 5.67 -21.72
CA HIS A 118 17.40 4.38 -21.93
C HIS A 118 18.03 3.84 -20.63
N ILE A 119 17.54 2.70 -20.16
CA ILE A 119 18.03 2.05 -18.94
C ILE A 119 19.28 1.22 -19.26
N ASN A 120 20.42 1.63 -18.72
CA ASN A 120 21.70 0.94 -18.86
C ASN A 120 22.36 0.72 -17.49
N VAL A 121 23.53 0.09 -17.48
CA VAL A 121 24.29 -0.22 -16.25
C VAL A 121 24.60 1.05 -15.43
N LYS A 122 24.84 2.20 -16.07
CA LYS A 122 25.08 3.46 -15.36
C LYS A 122 23.83 3.95 -14.63
N VAL A 123 22.65 3.81 -15.25
CA VAL A 123 21.37 4.13 -14.61
C VAL A 123 21.14 3.22 -13.39
N LEU A 124 21.30 1.91 -13.57
CA LEU A 124 21.13 0.94 -12.47
C LEU A 124 22.11 1.19 -11.32
N ALA A 125 23.36 1.57 -11.63
CA ALA A 125 24.38 1.86 -10.63
C ALA A 125 24.20 3.21 -9.91
N SER A 126 23.39 4.13 -10.46
CA SER A 126 23.11 5.45 -9.87
C SER A 126 21.72 5.54 -9.23
N LEU A 127 20.98 4.43 -9.22
CA LEU A 127 19.71 4.30 -8.53
C LEU A 127 19.99 3.97 -7.06
N SER A 128 19.35 4.72 -6.16
CA SER A 128 19.31 4.36 -4.73
C SER A 128 18.03 3.59 -4.46
N LEU A 129 18.16 2.43 -3.82
CA LEU A 129 17.05 1.56 -3.48
C LEU A 129 16.87 1.52 -1.96
N VAL A 130 15.61 1.64 -1.53
CA VAL A 130 15.17 1.29 -0.19
C VAL A 130 14.35 0.02 -0.29
N ARG A 131 14.66 -0.98 0.53
CA ARG A 131 13.80 -2.16 0.71
C ARG A 131 13.10 -2.09 2.06
N TYR A 132 11.97 -2.76 2.15
CA TYR A 132 11.21 -2.92 3.39
C TYR A 132 10.41 -4.22 3.32
N GLN A 133 9.97 -4.71 4.46
CA GLN A 133 9.00 -5.80 4.54
C GLN A 133 7.61 -5.21 4.78
N SER A 134 6.58 -5.99 4.42
CA SER A 134 5.21 -5.63 4.78
C SER A 134 4.46 -6.79 5.37
N ARG A 135 3.59 -6.47 6.33
CA ARG A 135 2.58 -7.39 6.84
C ARG A 135 1.21 -6.85 6.47
N LYS A 136 0.50 -7.63 5.65
CA LYS A 136 -0.87 -7.33 5.25
C LYS A 136 -1.82 -7.93 6.27
N HIS A 137 -2.68 -7.09 6.83
CA HIS A 137 -3.88 -7.51 7.53
C HIS A 137 -5.09 -7.19 6.65
N GLU A 138 -6.00 -8.13 6.54
CA GLU A 138 -7.25 -7.97 5.79
C GLU A 138 -8.40 -8.39 6.71
N ALA A 139 -9.48 -7.63 6.68
CA ALA A 139 -10.72 -7.98 7.35
C ALA A 139 -11.90 -7.78 6.39
N HIS A 140 -12.86 -8.67 6.46
CA HIS A 140 -14.13 -8.57 5.76
C HIS A 140 -15.16 -7.85 6.60
N TYR A 141 -16.14 -7.22 5.94
CA TYR A 141 -17.25 -6.55 6.63
C TYR A 141 -17.94 -7.46 7.67
N GLN A 142 -18.13 -8.74 7.36
CA GLN A 142 -18.76 -9.69 8.29
C GLN A 142 -17.95 -9.90 9.58
N GLU A 143 -16.62 -9.88 9.50
CA GLU A 143 -15.74 -10.01 10.68
C GLU A 143 -15.86 -8.78 11.58
N TRP A 144 -15.99 -7.59 10.98
CA TRP A 144 -16.25 -6.34 11.69
C TRP A 144 -17.63 -6.33 12.36
N VAL A 145 -18.69 -6.74 11.66
CA VAL A 145 -20.04 -6.85 12.26
C VAL A 145 -20.03 -7.79 13.46
N ASN A 146 -19.35 -8.93 13.35
CA ASN A 146 -19.28 -9.91 14.43
C ASN A 146 -18.50 -9.40 15.65
N SER A 147 -17.50 -8.53 15.47
CA SER A 147 -16.76 -7.93 16.59
C SER A 147 -17.57 -6.87 17.35
N TYR A 148 -18.60 -6.30 16.73
CA TYR A 148 -19.51 -5.30 17.31
C TYR A 148 -20.67 -5.90 18.13
N GLN A 149 -20.91 -7.21 18.00
CA GLN A 149 -22.01 -7.92 18.68
C GLN A 149 -21.57 -8.69 19.95
N GLN A 150 -20.35 -8.43 20.45
CA GLN A 150 -19.83 -8.93 21.74
C GLN A 150 -19.71 -7.78 22.75
#